data_AF-A0A0B5DUQ6-F1
#
_entry.id   AF-A0A0B5DUQ6-F1
#
_cell.length_a   1.000
_cell.length_b   1.000
_cell.length_c   1.000
_cell.angle_alpha   90.00
_cell.angle_beta   90.00
_cell.angle_gamma   90.00
#
_symmetry.space_group_name_H-M   'P 1'
#
loop_
_entity.id
_entity.type
_entity.pdbx_description
1 polymer ?
#
loop_
_entity_poly.entity_id
_entity_poly.type
_entity_poly.pdbx_seq_one_letter_code
_entity_poly.pdbx_strand_id
1 'polypeptide(L)' 'MTLEPDSEIIYKCTDYYAPECDGAVKWDSCGIDWPLDGISPVISEKDEKAQAFADFETPFTKDNA' A
#
# COMPACT_ATOMS: atom_id res chain seq x y z
N MET A 1 0.69 -7.73 -4.17
CA MET A 1 1.05 -9.10 -4.59
C MET A 1 0.64 -9.29 -6.04
N THR A 2 1.45 -10.00 -6.84
CA THR A 2 1.05 -10.50 -8.17
C THR A 2 0.81 -12.00 -8.08
N LEU A 3 -0.13 -12.54 -8.87
CA LEU A 3 -0.52 -13.96 -8.79
C LEU A 3 0.27 -14.85 -9.74
N GLU A 4 0.88 -14.26 -10.77
CA GLU A 4 1.69 -14.96 -11.76
C GLU A 4 3.10 -14.35 -11.83
N PRO A 5 4.13 -15.15 -12.15
CA PRO A 5 5.46 -14.63 -12.49
C PRO A 5 5.41 -13.63 -13.64
N ASP A 6 6.39 -12.75 -13.71
CA ASP A 6 6.57 -11.79 -14.82
C ASP A 6 5.37 -10.88 -15.10
N SER A 7 4.54 -10.63 -14.07
CA SER A 7 3.44 -9.67 -14.13
C SER A 7 3.95 -8.24 -14.27
N GLU A 8 3.47 -7.50 -15.27
CA GLU A 8 3.80 -6.09 -15.49
C GLU A 8 2.63 -5.17 -15.11
N ILE A 9 2.94 -4.06 -14.43
CA ILE A 9 1.97 -3.02 -14.09
C ILE A 9 2.41 -1.71 -14.75
N ILE A 10 1.55 -1.14 -15.60
CA ILE A 10 1.80 0.12 -16.30
C ILE A 10 0.64 1.08 -15.98
N TYR A 11 0.97 2.27 -15.47
CA TYR A 11 -0.01 3.29 -15.14
C TYR A 11 0.47 4.70 -15.52
N LYS A 12 -0.46 5.61 -15.76
CA LYS A 12 -0.19 7.04 -16.01
C LYS A 12 -0.43 7.82 -14.73
N CYS A 13 0.44 8.77 -14.44
CA CYS A 13 0.29 9.70 -13.32
C CYS A 13 -0.17 11.06 -13.83
N THR A 14 -0.90 11.79 -12.99
CA THR A 14 -1.26 13.19 -13.26
C THR A 14 -0.11 14.16 -12.96
N ASP A 15 0.90 13.72 -12.20
CA ASP A 15 2.09 14.49 -11.85
C ASP A 15 3.31 13.56 -11.68
N TYR A 16 4.50 14.14 -11.49
CA TYR A 16 5.74 13.42 -11.23
C TYR A 16 5.75 12.76 -9.84
N TYR A 17 6.53 11.70 -9.70
CA TYR A 17 6.71 11.02 -8.43
C TYR A 17 7.48 11.89 -7.42
N ALA A 18 6.89 12.10 -6.24
CA ALA A 18 7.46 12.81 -5.11
C ALA A 18 7.40 11.88 -3.86
N PRO A 19 8.49 11.18 -3.50
CA PRO A 19 8.48 10.16 -2.43
C PRO A 19 8.07 10.71 -1.06
N GLU A 20 8.32 12.00 -0.80
CA GLU A 20 7.91 12.72 0.40
C GLU A 20 6.38 12.86 0.55
N CYS A 21 5.65 12.71 -0.55
CA CYS A 21 4.19 12.75 -0.60
C CYS A 21 3.54 11.35 -0.63
N ASP A 22 4.34 10.28 -0.58
CA ASP A 22 3.88 8.89 -0.72
C ASP A 22 3.89 8.14 0.63
N GLY A 23 2.77 8.19 1.35
CA GLY A 23 2.56 7.48 2.61
C GLY A 23 2.11 6.02 2.44
N ALA A 24 2.29 5.20 3.47
CA ALA A 24 1.88 3.80 3.47
C ALA A 24 1.25 3.36 4.80
N VAL A 25 0.40 2.34 4.72
CA VAL A 25 -0.10 1.55 5.87
C VAL A 25 0.22 0.08 5.61
N LYS A 26 0.37 -0.72 6.67
CA LYS A 26 0.75 -2.13 6.56
C LYS A 26 -0.32 -2.89 5.77
N TRP A 27 0.10 -3.55 4.70
CA TRP A 27 -0.78 -4.13 3.67
C TRP A 27 -1.80 -5.15 4.20
N ASP A 28 -1.48 -5.85 5.30
CA ASP A 28 -2.29 -6.88 5.96
C ASP A 28 -3.15 -6.34 7.13
N SER A 29 -3.05 -5.05 7.43
CA SER A 29 -3.74 -4.43 8.58
C SER A 29 -5.13 -3.87 8.27
N CYS A 30 -5.53 -3.85 6.99
CA CYS A 30 -6.79 -3.27 6.53
C CYS A 30 -7.98 -4.26 6.53
N GLY A 31 -7.81 -5.48 7.06
CA GLY A 31 -8.85 -6.50 7.05
C GLY A 31 -9.15 -7.08 5.66
N ILE A 32 -8.18 -7.03 4.75
CA ILE A 32 -8.30 -7.59 3.39
C ILE A 32 -7.91 -9.07 3.43
N ASP A 33 -8.79 -9.93 2.90
CA ASP A 33 -8.52 -11.36 2.73
C ASP A 33 -7.68 -11.61 1.48
N TRP A 34 -6.36 -11.51 1.62
CA TRP A 34 -5.44 -11.73 0.52
C TRP A 34 -5.32 -13.22 0.20
N PRO A 35 -5.36 -13.63 -1.09
CA PRO A 35 -5.26 -15.04 -1.48
C PRO A 35 -3.81 -15.52 -1.39
N LEU A 36 -3.33 -15.74 -0.17
CA LEU A 36 -1.94 -16.07 0.07
C LEU A 36 -1.62 -17.52 -0.31
N ASP A 37 -2.52 -18.49 -0.11
CA ASP A 37 -2.31 -19.91 -0.48
C ASP A 37 -0.93 -20.48 -0.08
N GLY A 38 -0.42 -20.08 1.10
CA GLY A 38 0.90 -20.46 1.62
C GLY A 38 2.10 -19.66 1.07
N ILE A 39 1.83 -18.66 0.25
CA ILE A 39 2.80 -17.71 -0.30
C ILE A 39 3.07 -16.61 0.74
N SER A 40 4.36 -16.42 1.04
CA SER A 40 4.84 -15.21 1.70
C SER A 40 5.13 -14.17 0.61
N PRO A 41 4.38 -13.06 0.52
CA PRO A 41 4.62 -12.06 -0.50
C PRO A 41 5.99 -11.43 -0.32
N VAL A 42 6.64 -11.06 -1.43
CA VAL A 42 7.84 -10.23 -1.40
C VAL A 42 7.41 -8.80 -1.11
N ILE A 43 7.83 -8.28 0.05
CA ILE A 43 7.45 -6.96 0.55
C ILE A 43 8.69 -6.05 0.57
N SER A 44 8.50 -4.77 0.21
CA SER A 44 9.57 -3.78 0.27
C SER A 44 9.89 -3.39 1.72
N GLU A 45 11.09 -2.86 1.99
CA GLU A 45 11.43 -2.36 3.33
C GLU A 45 10.49 -1.23 3.80
N LYS A 46 10.01 -0.39 2.87
CA LYS A 46 9.05 0.70 3.14
C LYS A 46 7.72 0.13 3.66
N ASP A 47 7.17 -0.85 2.96
CA ASP A 47 5.85 -1.42 3.29
C ASP A 47 5.91 -2.33 4.52
N GLU A 48 7.04 -3.02 4.74
CA GLU A 48 7.25 -3.84 5.94
C GLU A 48 7.23 -2.98 7.22
N LYS A 49 7.79 -1.76 7.13
CA LYS A 49 7.86 -0.78 8.22
C LYS A 49 6.64 0.13 8.32
N ALA A 50 5.67 0.01 7.42
CA ALA A 50 4.47 0.84 7.47
C ALA A 50 3.66 0.56 8.75
N GLN A 51 3.03 1.61 9.30
CA GLN A 51 2.18 1.50 10.49
C GLN A 51 0.90 0.71 10.19
N ALA A 52 0.30 0.09 11.20
CA ALA A 52 -1.01 -0.54 11.01
C ALA A 52 -2.07 0.52 10.67
N PHE A 53 -3.06 0.14 9.86
CA PHE A 53 -4.14 1.05 9.47
C PHE A 53 -4.93 1.58 10.68
N ALA A 54 -5.05 0.78 11.74
CA ALA A 54 -5.69 1.20 12.99
C ALA A 54 -4.97 2.36 13.71
N ASP A 55 -3.66 2.51 13.47
CA ASP A 55 -2.83 3.56 14.08
C ASP A 55 -2.67 4.77 13.15
N PHE A 56 -3.19 4.70 11.91
CA PHE A 56 -3.02 5.75 10.92
C PHE A 56 -3.80 7.01 11.28
N GLU A 57 -3.06 8.06 11.64
CA GLU A 57 -3.59 9.41 11.84
C GLU A 57 -3.65 10.16 10.49
N THR A 58 -4.87 10.47 10.03
CA THR A 58 -5.05 11.18 8.75
C THR A 58 -4.49 12.60 8.82
N PRO A 59 -3.59 13.00 7.90
CA PRO A 59 -3.16 14.40 7.79
C PRO A 59 -4.21 15.28 7.11
N PHE A 60 -5.26 14.67 6.56
CA PHE A 60 -6.32 15.37 5.84
C PHE A 60 -7.48 15.70 6.77
N THR A 61 -7.94 16.94 6.69
CA THR A 61 -9.21 17.35 7.29
C THR A 61 -10.35 16.92 6.38
N LYS A 62 -11.40 16.37 6.96
CA LYS A 62 -12.65 16.16 6.24
C LYS A 62 -13.29 17.53 6.02
N ASP A 63 -13.38 17.97 4.76
CA ASP A 63 -14.23 19.12 4.45
C ASP A 63 -15.67 18.74 4.80
N ASN A 64 -16.32 19.55 5.63
CA ASN A 64 -17.74 19.39 5.91
C ASN A 64 -18.50 19.68 4.61
N ALA A 65 -18.99 18.62 3.96
CA ALA A 65 -19.95 18.73 2.87
C ALA A 65 -21.30 19.26 3.37
#